data_AF-A0A7W1A4B9-F1
#
_entry.id   AF-A0A7W1A4B9-F1
#
_cell.length_a   1.000
_cell.length_b   1.000
_cell.length_c   1.000
_cell.angle_alpha   90.00
_cell.angle_beta   90.00
_cell.angle_gamma   90.00
#
_symmetry.space_group_name_H-M   'P 1'
#
loop_
_entity.id
_entity.type
_entity.pdbx_description
1 polymer ?
#
loop_
_entity_poly.entity_id
_entity_poly.type
_entity_poly.pdbx_seq_one_letter_code
_entity_poly.pdbx_strand_id
1 'polypeptide(L)' 'LGDLLFAVVNLCRKAGVHSSLALDKANARFERRFQRIEELARERGLAMDSAGLSALDELWDEAKREERAD' A
#
# COMPACT_ATOMS: atom_id res chain seq x y z
N LEU A 1 -0.54 2.88 -21.73
CA LEU A 1 -0.21 3.17 -20.31
C LEU A 1 0.12 4.65 -20.08
N GLY A 2 0.97 5.28 -20.91
CA GLY A 2 1.30 6.71 -20.77
C GLY A 2 0.07 7.64 -20.73
N ASP A 3 -0.86 7.50 -21.68
CA ASP A 3 -2.08 8.33 -21.72
C ASP A 3 -2.99 8.12 -20.50
N LEU A 4 -3.03 6.90 -19.96
CA LEU A 4 -3.77 6.61 -18.73
C LEU A 4 -3.15 7.35 -17.54
N LEU A 5 -1.83 7.27 -17.38
CA LEU A 5 -1.12 8.00 -16.31
C LEU A 5 -1.30 9.52 -16.46
N PHE A 6 -1.24 10.04 -17.70
CA PHE A 6 -1.50 11.45 -17.98
C PHE A 6 -2.94 11.86 -17.66
N ALA A 7 -3.93 11.01 -17.96
CA ALA A 7 -5.32 11.24 -17.60
C ALA A 7 -5.52 11.29 -16.07
N VAL A 8 -4.86 10.40 -15.31
CA VAL A 8 -4.88 10.41 -13.84
C VAL A 8 -4.24 11.68 -13.27
N VAL A 9 -3.09 12.11 -13.80
CA VAL A 9 -2.45 13.37 -13.37
C VAL A 9 -3.35 14.58 -13.66
N ASN A 10 -4.02 14.60 -14.82
CA ASN A 10 -4.99 15.64 -15.15
C ASN A 10 -6.22 15.63 -14.25
N LEU A 11 -6.68 14.45 -13.83
CA LEU A 11 -7.75 14.32 -12.85
C LEU A 11 -7.33 14.94 -11.51
N CYS A 12 -6.13 14.63 -11.01
CA CYS A 12 -5.59 15.26 -9.81
C CYS A 12 -5.61 16.79 -9.92
N ARG A 13 -5.11 17.33 -11.04
CA ARG A 13 -5.11 18.78 -11.32
C ARG A 13 -6.52 19.38 -11.29
N LYS A 14 -7.50 18.74 -11.96
CA LYS A 14 -8.90 19.21 -11.99
C LYS A 14 -9.57 19.15 -10.61
N ALA A 15 -9.17 18.19 -9.77
CA ALA A 15 -9.66 18.05 -8.41
C ALA A 15 -8.93 18.93 -7.37
N GLY A 16 -7.95 19.75 -7.79
CA GLY A 16 -7.13 20.55 -6.88
C GLY A 16 -6.15 19.73 -6.02
N VAL A 17 -5.87 18.49 -6.42
CA VAL A 17 -4.96 17.57 -5.71
C VAL A 17 -3.57 17.61 -6.37
N HIS A 18 -2.52 17.80 -5.57
CA HIS A 18 -1.14 17.72 -6.05
C HIS A 18 -0.75 16.26 -6.28
N SER A 19 -0.64 15.83 -7.54
CA SER A 19 -0.46 14.42 -7.92
C SER A 19 0.77 13.78 -7.29
N SER A 20 1.93 14.45 -7.33
CA SER A 20 3.17 13.95 -6.72
C SER A 20 2.99 13.71 -5.21
N LEU A 21 2.40 14.67 -4.51
CA LEU A 21 2.21 14.58 -3.06
C LEU A 21 1.21 13.49 -2.68
N ALA A 22 0.15 13.32 -3.50
CA ALA A 22 -0.82 12.25 -3.32
C ALA A 22 -0.16 10.86 -3.50
N LEU A 23 0.72 10.73 -4.50
CA LEU A 23 1.49 9.51 -4.73
C LEU A 23 2.48 9.27 -3.59
N ASP A 24 3.22 10.29 -3.14
CA ASP A 24 4.18 10.17 -2.04
C ASP A 24 3.49 9.69 -0.75
N LYS A 25 2.30 10.23 -0.44
CA LYS A 25 1.49 9.77 0.70
C LYS A 25 0.99 8.32 0.52
N ALA A 26 0.67 7.92 -0.71
CA ALA A 26 0.26 6.56 -1.00
C ALA A 26 1.44 5.58 -0.85
N ASN A 27 2.62 5.95 -1.33
CA ASN A 27 3.85 5.18 -1.19
C ASN A 27 4.25 5.01 0.27
N ALA A 28 4.25 6.09 1.05
CA ALA A 28 4.57 6.02 2.49
C ALA A 28 3.59 5.11 3.25
N ARG A 29 2.30 5.11 2.88
CA ARG A 29 1.30 4.20 3.45
C ARG A 29 1.53 2.75 3.03
N PHE A 30 1.91 2.52 1.79
CA PHE A 30 2.27 1.19 1.32
C PHE A 30 3.49 0.66 2.09
N GLU A 31 4.54 1.47 2.22
CA GLU A 31 5.76 1.13 2.94
C GLU A 31 5.49 0.72 4.39
N ARG A 32 4.76 1.54 5.16
CA ARG A 32 4.41 1.22 6.55
C ARG A 32 3.66 -0.11 6.68
N ARG A 33 2.67 -0.34 5.80
CA ARG A 33 1.91 -1.60 5.80
C ARG A 33 2.77 -2.78 5.43
N PHE A 34 3.64 -2.61 4.45
CA PHE A 34 4.53 -3.66 4.01
C PHE A 34 5.53 -4.05 5.10
N GLN A 35 6.12 -3.07 5.80
CA GLN A 35 6.95 -3.30 6.98
C GLN A 35 6.18 -4.11 8.04
N ARG A 36 4.93 -3.74 8.31
CA ARG A 36 4.11 -4.48 9.29
C ARG A 36 3.78 -5.90 8.84
N ILE A 37 3.53 -6.12 7.56
CA ILE A 37 3.35 -7.47 6.99
C ILE A 37 4.60 -8.31 7.20
N GLU A 38 5.80 -7.76 6.97
CA GLU A 38 7.06 -8.47 7.19
C GLU A 38 7.27 -8.85 8.65
N GLU A 39 6.86 -7.99 9.59
CA GLU A 39 6.86 -8.29 11.02
C GLU A 39 5.88 -9.40 11.37
N LEU A 40 4.62 -9.29 10.96
CA LEU A 40 3.59 -10.30 11.20
C LEU A 40 3.98 -11.66 10.61
N ALA A 41 4.55 -11.67 9.40
CA ALA A 41 5.05 -12.89 8.78
C ALA A 41 6.16 -13.53 9.61
N ARG A 42 7.10 -12.72 10.11
CA ARG A 42 8.19 -13.18 10.98
C ARG A 42 7.67 -13.73 12.31
N GLU A 43 6.72 -13.03 12.95
CA GLU A 43 6.06 -13.47 14.19
C GLU A 43 5.36 -14.82 14.02
N ARG A 44 4.80 -15.08 12.83
CA ARG A 44 4.07 -16.32 12.51
C ARG A 44 4.95 -17.42 11.90
N GLY A 45 6.24 -17.16 11.71
CA GLY A 45 7.14 -18.10 11.02
C GLY A 45 6.76 -18.35 9.55
N LEU A 46 6.09 -17.40 8.90
CA LEU A 46 5.70 -17.45 7.50
C LEU A 46 6.83 -16.95 6.60
N ALA A 47 7.18 -17.74 5.60
CA ALA A 47 8.14 -17.34 4.58
C ALA A 47 7.42 -16.59 3.44
N MET A 48 7.65 -15.27 3.36
CA MET A 48 6.96 -14.34 2.45
C MET A 48 7.11 -14.67 0.96
N ASP A 49 8.22 -15.27 0.58
CA ASP A 49 8.54 -15.70 -0.80
C ASP A 49 7.71 -16.91 -1.26
N SER A 50 7.29 -17.74 -0.31
CA SER A 50 6.46 -18.93 -0.52
C SER A 50 5.00 -18.72 -0.09
N ALA A 51 4.71 -17.59 0.57
CA ALA A 51 3.36 -17.22 0.94
C ALA A 51 2.54 -16.94 -0.32
N GLY A 52 1.39 -17.62 -0.46
CA GLY A 52 0.45 -17.34 -1.53
C GLY A 52 -0.19 -15.96 -1.36
N LEU A 53 -0.71 -15.39 -2.46
CA LEU A 53 -1.36 -14.07 -2.45
C LEU A 53 -2.45 -13.94 -1.38
N SER A 54 -3.22 -15.00 -1.14
CA SER A 54 -4.26 -15.00 -0.09
C SER A 54 -3.69 -14.76 1.31
N ALA A 55 -2.55 -15.35 1.65
CA ALA A 55 -1.91 -15.15 2.95
C ALA A 55 -1.35 -13.72 3.06
N LEU A 56 -0.77 -13.19 1.98
CA LEU A 56 -0.28 -11.81 1.93
C LEU A 56 -1.43 -10.79 2.06
N ASP A 57 -2.57 -11.06 1.42
CA ASP A 57 -3.79 -10.23 1.51
C ASP A 57 -4.36 -10.22 2.93
N GLU A 58 -4.36 -11.37 3.63
CA GLU A 58 -4.79 -11.45 5.04
C GLU A 58 -3.89 -10.61 5.96
N LEU A 59 -2.56 -10.72 5.81
CA LEU A 59 -1.60 -9.91 6.54
C LEU A 59 -1.74 -8.42 6.21
N TRP A 60 -2.02 -8.08 4.95
CA TRP A 60 -2.23 -6.71 4.51
C TRP A 60 -3.47 -6.09 5.13
N ASP A 61 -4.58 -6.84 5.17
CA ASP A 61 -5.81 -6.38 5.80
C ASP A 61 -5.66 -6.22 7.31
N GLU A 62 -4.84 -7.05 7.95
CA GLU A 62 -4.45 -6.89 9.35
C GLU A 62 -3.64 -5.62 9.60
N ALA A 63 -2.54 -5.42 8.87
CA ALA A 63 -1.72 -4.21 8.96
C ALA A 63 -2.53 -2.93 8.70
N LYS A 64 -3.49 -2.98 7.77
CA LYS A 64 -4.41 -1.87 7.48
C LYS A 64 -5.41 -1.60 8.62
N ARG A 65 -5.84 -2.62 9.37
CA ARG A 65 -6.72 -2.44 10.54
C ARG A 65 -5.96 -1.81 11.71
N GLU A 66 -4.73 -2.26 11.96
CA GLU A 66 -3.86 -1.70 13.01
C GLU A 66 -3.55 -0.22 12.75
N GLU A 67 -3.12 0.15 11.53
CA GLU A 67 -2.83 1.55 11.16
C GLU A 67 -4.03 2.50 11.32
N ARG A 68 -5.27 1.97 11.25
CA ARG A 68 -6.49 2.79 11.43
C ARG A 68 -6.91 2.95 12.88
N ALA A 69 -6.37 2.14 13.78
CA ALA A 69 -6.66 2.18 15.21
C ALA A 69 -5.77 3.17 15.97
N ASP A 70 -4.61 3.52 15.40
CA ASP A 70 -3.68 4.57 15.85
C ASP A 70 -4.08 5.98 15.34
#